data_AF-A0A9C7RNK3-F1
#
_entry.id   AF-A0A9C7RNK3-F1
#
_cell.length_a   1.000
_cell.length_b   1.000
_cell.length_c   1.000
_cell.angle_alpha   90.00
_cell.angle_beta   90.00
_cell.angle_gamma   90.00
#
_symmetry.space_group_name_H-M   'P 1'
#
loop_
_entity.id
_entity.type
_entity.pdbx_description
1 polymer ?
#
loop_
_entity_poly.entity_id
_entity_poly.type
_entity_poly.pdbx_seq_one_letter_code
_entity_poly.pdbx_strand_id
1 'polypeptide(L)' 'MREIKARYVPLDKIRNIGIMAHIDAGKTTTTERILYYTGRTHYLGNVDEGTATMDWMVQE' A
#
# COMPACT_ATOMS: atom_id res chain seq x y z
N MET A 1 -26.82 -1.73 -2.38
CA MET A 1 -25.86 -2.80 -2.06
C MET A 1 -25.05 -3.09 -3.33
N ARG A 2 -23.79 -2.67 -3.41
CA ARG A 2 -22.97 -2.89 -4.62
C ARG A 2 -22.35 -4.29 -4.53
N GLU A 3 -22.66 -5.16 -5.49
CA GLU A 3 -21.96 -6.44 -5.67
C GLU A 3 -20.49 -6.15 -5.98
N ILE A 4 -19.59 -6.51 -5.06
CA ILE A 4 -18.15 -6.47 -5.33
C ILE A 4 -17.79 -7.76 -6.06
N LYS A 5 -17.77 -7.72 -7.39
CA LYS A 5 -17.31 -8.82 -8.23
C LYS A 5 -15.79 -8.93 -8.10
N ALA A 6 -15.28 -9.97 -7.46
CA ALA A 6 -13.84 -10.23 -7.41
C ALA A 6 -13.29 -10.35 -8.85
N ARG A 7 -12.32 -9.51 -9.22
CA ARG A 7 -11.65 -9.63 -10.53
C ARG A 7 -10.84 -10.92 -10.53
N TYR A 8 -11.08 -11.79 -11.52
CA TYR A 8 -10.21 -12.94 -11.76
C TYR A 8 -8.84 -12.43 -12.23
N VAL A 9 -7.81 -12.64 -11.41
CA VAL A 9 -6.42 -12.34 -11.75
C VAL A 9 -5.70 -13.68 -11.91
N PRO A 10 -5.13 -13.97 -13.09
CA PRO A 10 -4.31 -15.16 -13.31
C PRO A 10 -3.19 -15.28 -12.26
N LEU A 11 -2.90 -16.49 -11.78
CA LEU A 11 -1.93 -16.73 -10.70
C LEU A 11 -0.53 -16.19 -11.06
N ASP A 12 -0.13 -16.30 -12.33
CA ASP A 12 1.13 -15.78 -12.88
C ASP A 12 1.24 -14.25 -12.84
N LYS A 13 0.12 -13.55 -12.61
CA LYS A 13 0.06 -12.08 -12.46
C LYS A 13 -0.07 -11.62 -11.00
N ILE A 14 -0.26 -12.54 -10.05
CA ILE A 14 -0.30 -12.19 -8.62
C ILE A 14 1.13 -12.00 -8.11
N ARG A 15 1.34 -10.98 -7.27
CA ARG A 15 2.63 -10.69 -6.62
C ARG A 15 2.37 -10.48 -5.13
N ASN A 16 2.82 -11.44 -4.32
CA ASN A 16 2.85 -11.31 -2.86
C ASN A 16 4.21 -10.73 -2.48
N ILE A 17 4.23 -9.51 -1.93
CA ILE A 17 5.46 -8.80 -1.58
C ILE A 17 5.40 -8.35 -0.12
N GLY A 18 6.55 -8.41 0.55
CA GLY A 18 6.75 -7.87 1.89
C GLY A 18 7.96 -6.94 1.89
N ILE A 19 7.83 -5.78 2.54
CA ILE A 19 8.90 -4.79 2.66
C ILE A 19 9.39 -4.80 4.10
N MET A 20 10.58 -5.35 4.31
CA MET A 20 11.28 -5.35 5.60
C MET A 20 12.49 -4.45 5.51
N ALA A 21 12.60 -3.50 6.43
CA ALA A 21 13.72 -2.57 6.47
C ALA A 21 13.97 -2.16 7.93
N HIS A 22 15.20 -1.69 8.19
CA HIS A 22 15.57 -1.08 9.47
C HIS A 22 14.66 0.13 9.79
N ILE A 23 14.63 0.56 11.06
CA ILE A 23 13.93 1.79 11.44
C ILE A 23 14.51 2.97 10.64
N ASP A 24 13.65 3.88 10.21
CA ASP A 24 13.97 5.05 9.39
C ASP A 24 14.56 4.78 7.99
N ALA A 25 14.58 3.52 7.53
CA ALA A 25 15.04 3.17 6.18
C ALA A 25 14.00 3.42 5.07
N GLY A 26 12.87 4.07 5.37
CA GLY A 26 11.85 4.44 4.36
C GLY A 26 10.94 3.31 3.91
N LYS A 27 10.68 2.29 4.75
CA LYS A 27 9.70 1.21 4.50
C LYS A 27 8.32 1.78 4.12
N THR A 28 7.82 2.72 4.91
CA THR A 28 6.48 3.31 4.72
C THR A 28 6.44 4.18 3.47
N THR A 29 7.46 5.02 3.23
CA THR A 29 7.57 5.86 2.03
C THR A 29 7.66 5.05 0.73
N THR A 30 8.36 3.91 0.76
CA THR A 30 8.42 2.98 -0.39
C THR A 30 7.06 2.33 -0.66
N THR A 31 6.32 2.01 0.41
CA THR A 31 4.97 1.41 0.31
C THR A 31 3.98 2.38 -0.34
N GLU A 32 3.95 3.65 0.09
CA GLU A 32 3.08 4.68 -0.51
C GLU A 32 3.34 4.87 -2.00
N ARG A 33 4.61 4.82 -2.43
CA ARG A 33 4.97 4.88 -3.86
C ARG A 33 4.42 3.69 -4.64
N ILE A 34 4.51 2.48 -4.09
CA ILE A 34 3.94 1.28 -4.74
C ILE A 34 2.43 1.42 -4.89
N LEU A 35 1.72 1.92 -3.87
CA LEU A 35 0.28 2.16 -3.93
C LEU A 35 -0.08 3.21 -5.00
N TYR A 36 0.70 4.30 -5.08
CA TYR A 36 0.51 5.34 -6.09
C TYR A 36 0.75 4.82 -7.52
N TYR A 37 1.90 4.18 -7.78
CA TYR A 37 2.24 3.69 -9.12
C TYR A 37 1.36 2.53 -9.59
N THR A 38 0.78 1.76 -8.68
CA THR A 38 -0.20 0.70 -9.02
C THR A 38 -1.62 1.25 -9.19
N GLY A 39 -1.84 2.55 -8.98
CA GLY A 39 -3.14 3.19 -9.07
C GLY A 39 -4.10 2.78 -7.95
N ARG A 40 -3.60 2.24 -6.84
CA ARG A 40 -4.39 1.91 -5.64
C ARG A 40 -4.73 3.15 -4.82
N THR A 41 -3.86 4.16 -4.84
CA THR A 41 -4.08 5.48 -4.24
C THR A 41 -3.84 6.56 -5.29
N HIS A 42 -4.65 7.62 -5.30
CA HIS A 42 -4.56 8.73 -6.26
C HIS A 42 -3.75 9.94 -5.76
N TYR A 43 -3.27 9.88 -4.52
CA TYR A 43 -2.41 10.88 -3.90
C TYR A 43 -1.16 10.19 -3.34
N LEU A 44 -0.05 10.93 -3.27
CA LEU A 44 1.17 10.46 -2.63
C LEU A 44 1.11 10.89 -1.17
N GLY A 45 0.91 9.94 -0.25
CA GLY A 45 0.99 10.21 1.17
C GLY A 45 2.43 10.45 1.61
N ASN A 46 2.62 11.29 2.61
CA ASN A 46 3.91 11.52 3.25
C ASN A 46 3.86 11.09 4.72
N VAL A 47 4.81 10.25 5.10
CA VAL A 47 4.96 9.72 6.47
C VAL A 47 5.25 10.85 7.45
N ASP A 48 6.08 11.81 7.03
CA ASP A 48 6.48 12.94 7.86
C ASP A 48 5.29 13.89 8.15
N GLU A 49 4.27 13.88 7.28
CA GLU A 49 3.07 14.70 7.41
C GLU A 49 1.88 13.90 7.99
N GLY A 50 2.07 12.63 8.34
CA GLY A 50 1.01 11.74 8.85
C GLY A 50 -0.12 11.48 7.86
N THR A 51 0.13 11.71 6.56
CA THR A 51 -0.86 11.53 5.49
C THR A 51 -0.65 10.22 4.74
N ALA A 52 0.27 9.36 5.19
CA ALA A 52 0.46 8.07 4.55
C ALA A 52 -0.81 7.24 4.71
N THR A 53 -1.24 6.61 3.62
CA THR A 53 -2.42 5.76 3.59
C THR A 53 -2.31 4.63 4.63
N MET A 54 -1.07 4.21 4.93
CA MET A 54 -0.73 3.18 5.90
C MET A 54 -0.55 3.67 7.35
N ASP A 55 -0.69 4.96 7.65
CA ASP A 55 -0.46 5.50 9.00
C ASP A 55 -1.59 5.16 9.99
N TRP A 56 -2.74 4.65 9.51
CA TRP A 56 -3.84 4.19 10.36
C TRP A 56 -3.85 2.67 10.49
N MET A 57 -3.08 2.15 11.44
CA MET A 57 -3.32 0.81 12.01
C MET A 57 -3.93 0.98 13.40
N VAL A 58 -5.11 0.39 13.62
CA VAL A 58 -5.55 0.07 14.99
C VAL A 58 -4.47 -0.81 15.59
N GLN A 59 -3.81 -0.29 16.62
CA GLN A 59 -2.80 -1.00 17.36
C GLN A 59 -3.50 -2.13 18.13
N GLU A 60 -3.19 -3.38 17.79
CA GLU A 60 -3.67 -4.59 18.48
C GLU A 60 -2.90 -4.83 19.78
#